data_AF-A0A511YL27-F1
#
_entry.id   AF-A0A511YL27-F1
#
_cell.length_a   1.000
_cell.length_b   1.000
_cell.length_c   1.000
_cell.angle_alpha   90.00
_cell.angle_beta   90.00
_cell.angle_gamma   90.00
#
_symmetry.space_group_name_H-M   'P 1'
#
loop_
_entity.id
_entity.type
_entity.pdbx_description
1 polymer ?
#
loop_
_entity_poly.entity_id
_entity_poly.type
_entity_poly.pdbx_seq_one_letter_code
_entity_poly.pdbx_strand_id
1 'polypeptide(L)'
;MKHYFFILFYLFCNVFIYTFHGTFWVYLFCFLMFSATVVWGSFDIGLGYFVNSITHRRTKIKEVALTFDDGPTEFTPKFLDILKENNVKATFFCIGKQIEKYPETFRRIIAEGHTIGNHTYSHSSQTGFLSTSKMVEEIEKGDEMMLKAGNLKTDLYRPPFGVTNPNIAKAIKQTGKKSIGWNVRSLDTVTEDENRIYRRVTKGLKPGSIILLHDTSEKTYHVLVNLLVFLEREKYSTFTIE
;
A
#
# COMPACT_ATOMS: atom_id res chain seq x y z
N MET A 1 -7.57 -1.76 -17.41
CA MET A 1 -7.58 -2.39 -16.06
C MET A 1 -8.12 -3.80 -16.19
N LYS A 2 -7.67 -4.75 -15.37
CA LYS A 2 -8.00 -6.17 -15.59
C LYS A 2 -9.49 -6.49 -15.41
N HIS A 3 -10.21 -5.73 -14.59
CA HIS A 3 -11.64 -5.94 -14.34
C HIS A 3 -12.53 -5.91 -15.58
N TYR A 4 -12.17 -5.20 -16.65
CA TYR A 4 -12.96 -5.18 -17.88
C TYR A 4 -13.09 -6.57 -18.50
N PHE A 5 -12.04 -7.39 -18.47
CA PHE A 5 -12.10 -8.77 -18.97
C PHE A 5 -13.08 -9.63 -18.16
N PHE A 6 -13.11 -9.46 -16.84
CA PHE A 6 -14.03 -10.20 -15.96
C PHE A 6 -15.48 -9.76 -16.15
N ILE A 7 -15.73 -8.46 -16.38
CA ILE A 7 -17.06 -7.95 -16.71
C ILE A 7 -17.52 -8.52 -18.06
N LEU A 8 -16.68 -8.45 -19.10
CA LEU A 8 -17.01 -9.00 -20.41
C LEU A 8 -17.28 -10.51 -20.36
N PHE A 9 -16.47 -11.25 -19.60
CA PHE A 9 -16.67 -12.68 -19.38
C PHE A 9 -17.99 -12.96 -18.65
N TYR A 10 -18.32 -12.18 -17.61
CA TYR A 10 -19.59 -12.31 -16.91
C TYR A 10 -20.79 -12.03 -17.82
N LEU A 11 -20.73 -10.98 -18.65
CA LEU A 11 -21.77 -10.66 -19.63
C LEU A 11 -21.92 -11.78 -20.67
N PHE A 12 -20.80 -12.32 -21.17
CA PHE A 12 -20.79 -13.48 -22.05
C PHE A 12 -21.47 -14.69 -21.41
N CYS A 13 -21.14 -15.02 -20.15
CA CYS A 13 -21.80 -16.10 -19.41
C CYS A 13 -23.31 -15.87 -19.34
N ASN A 14 -23.78 -14.65 -19.06
CA ASN A 14 -25.22 -14.37 -19.02
C ASN A 14 -25.90 -14.60 -20.37
N VAL A 15 -25.30 -14.14 -21.48
CA VAL A 15 -25.83 -14.39 -22.82
C VAL A 15 -25.86 -15.88 -23.13
N PHE A 16 -24.79 -16.60 -22.82
CA PHE A 16 -24.70 -18.05 -23.03
C PHE A 16 -25.76 -18.81 -22.22
N ILE A 17 -25.89 -18.52 -20.92
CA ILE A 17 -26.91 -19.15 -20.05
C ILE A 17 -28.32 -18.86 -20.60
N TYR A 18 -28.58 -17.65 -21.10
CA TYR A 18 -29.85 -17.30 -21.73
C TYR A 18 -30.10 -18.12 -23.01
N THR A 19 -29.12 -18.19 -23.91
CA THR A 19 -29.20 -18.94 -25.18
C THR A 19 -29.49 -20.43 -24.97
N PHE A 20 -28.98 -21.02 -23.88
CA PHE A 20 -29.15 -22.44 -23.57
C PHE A 20 -30.19 -22.71 -22.47
N HIS A 21 -31.09 -21.76 -22.21
CA HIS A 21 -32.20 -21.91 -21.24
C HIS A 21 -31.74 -22.36 -19.84
N GLY A 22 -30.63 -21.83 -19.34
CA GLY A 22 -30.10 -22.17 -18.04
C GLY A 22 -31.06 -21.80 -16.89
N THR A 23 -31.01 -22.59 -15.82
CA THR A 23 -31.90 -22.41 -14.66
C THR A 23 -31.48 -21.21 -13.82
N PHE A 24 -32.39 -20.72 -12.98
CA PHE A 24 -32.12 -19.66 -12.00
C PHE A 24 -30.84 -19.94 -11.17
N TRP A 25 -30.60 -21.19 -10.78
CA TRP A 25 -29.44 -21.57 -9.98
C TRP A 25 -28.11 -21.36 -10.71
N VAL A 26 -28.09 -21.48 -12.04
CA VAL A 26 -26.91 -21.19 -12.85
C VAL A 26 -26.59 -19.69 -12.83
N TYR A 27 -27.61 -18.84 -12.99
CA TYR A 27 -27.44 -17.38 -12.85
C TYR A 27 -26.96 -16.99 -11.47
N LEU A 28 -27.56 -17.56 -10.41
CA LEU A 28 -27.15 -17.27 -9.03
C LEU A 28 -25.68 -17.68 -8.79
N PHE A 29 -25.29 -18.87 -9.25
CA PHE A 29 -23.90 -19.32 -9.15
C PHE A 29 -22.93 -18.38 -9.87
N CYS A 30 -23.22 -18.00 -11.13
CA CYS A 30 -22.39 -17.07 -11.89
C CYS A 30 -22.31 -15.68 -11.23
N PHE A 31 -23.42 -15.19 -10.67
CA PHE A 31 -23.45 -13.93 -9.94
C PHE A 31 -22.58 -13.98 -8.67
N LEU A 32 -22.67 -15.06 -7.89
CA LEU A 32 -21.85 -15.25 -6.69
C LEU A 32 -20.36 -15.35 -7.03
N MET A 33 -20.01 -16.08 -8.09
CA MET A 33 -18.62 -16.19 -8.57
C MET A 33 -18.07 -14.83 -9.05
N PHE A 34 -18.88 -14.06 -9.78
CA PHE A 34 -18.50 -12.71 -10.21
C PHE A 34 -18.32 -11.78 -9.01
N SER A 35 -19.25 -11.79 -8.06
CA SER A 35 -19.19 -10.99 -6.84
C SER A 35 -17.96 -11.33 -6.00
N ALA A 36 -17.66 -12.62 -5.82
CA ALA A 36 -16.46 -13.07 -5.11
C ALA A 36 -15.18 -12.60 -5.82
N THR A 37 -15.15 -12.63 -7.14
CA THR A 37 -14.01 -12.14 -7.93
C THR A 37 -13.82 -10.62 -7.78
N VAL A 38 -14.91 -9.86 -7.79
CA VAL A 38 -14.90 -8.40 -7.58
C VAL A 38 -14.40 -8.06 -6.17
N VAL A 39 -14.90 -8.76 -5.15
CA VAL A 39 -14.45 -8.59 -3.76
C VAL A 39 -12.96 -8.92 -3.65
N TRP A 40 -12.52 -10.07 -4.16
CA TRP A 40 -11.10 -10.42 -4.13
C TRP A 40 -10.23 -9.37 -4.85
N GLY A 41 -10.64 -8.93 -6.03
CA GLY A 41 -9.97 -7.86 -6.77
C GLY A 41 -9.91 -6.52 -6.04
N SER A 42 -10.86 -6.25 -5.14
CA SER A 42 -10.89 -5.05 -4.31
C SER A 42 -9.88 -5.11 -3.16
N PHE A 43 -9.67 -6.28 -2.56
CA PHE A 43 -8.83 -6.46 -1.37
C PHE A 43 -7.40 -6.95 -1.66
N ASP A 44 -7.11 -7.34 -2.91
CA ASP A 44 -5.78 -7.76 -3.35
C ASP A 44 -5.17 -6.76 -4.34
N ILE A 45 -4.40 -5.81 -3.79
CA ILE A 45 -3.69 -4.78 -4.55
C ILE A 45 -2.68 -5.37 -5.56
N GLY A 46 -2.21 -6.61 -5.33
CA GLY A 46 -1.28 -7.32 -6.21
C GLY A 46 -1.91 -7.75 -7.54
N LEU A 47 -3.23 -7.94 -7.57
CA LEU A 47 -3.93 -8.35 -8.79
C LEU A 47 -3.98 -7.23 -9.84
N GLY A 48 -3.93 -5.97 -9.42
CA GLY A 48 -4.12 -4.83 -10.32
C GLY A 48 -5.53 -4.80 -10.93
N TYR A 49 -6.54 -5.21 -10.15
CA TYR A 49 -7.90 -5.39 -10.65
C TYR A 49 -8.55 -4.04 -10.98
N PHE A 50 -8.65 -3.14 -9.99
CA PHE A 50 -9.17 -1.78 -10.15
C PHE A 50 -8.11 -0.71 -10.33
N VAL A 51 -6.90 -0.91 -9.80
CA VAL A 51 -5.80 0.07 -9.87
C VAL A 51 -4.53 -0.68 -10.22
N ASN A 52 -3.77 -0.19 -11.20
CA ASN A 52 -2.46 -0.75 -11.50
C ASN A 52 -1.42 -0.20 -10.51
N SER A 53 -1.26 -0.87 -9.38
CA SER A 53 -0.29 -0.46 -8.36
C SER A 53 1.08 -1.08 -8.60
N ILE A 54 2.14 -0.32 -8.32
CA ILE A 54 3.51 -0.85 -8.30
C ILE A 54 3.66 -1.67 -7.02
N THR A 55 3.77 -2.99 -7.13
CA THR A 55 3.87 -3.90 -5.97
C THR A 55 5.25 -4.52 -5.79
N HIS A 56 6.09 -4.42 -6.81
CA HIS A 56 7.48 -4.84 -6.81
C HIS A 56 8.21 -4.14 -7.96
N ARG A 57 9.52 -4.01 -7.84
CA ARG A 57 10.41 -3.63 -8.94
C ARG A 57 10.77 -4.89 -9.73
N ARG A 58 10.68 -4.85 -11.06
CA ARG A 58 11.13 -5.97 -11.90
C ARG A 58 12.64 -5.92 -12.06
N THR A 59 13.35 -6.70 -11.26
CA THR A 59 14.82 -6.73 -11.26
C THR A 59 15.33 -8.11 -10.88
N LYS A 60 16.56 -8.41 -11.29
CA LYS A 60 17.33 -9.58 -10.80
C LYS A 60 18.31 -9.20 -9.69
N ILE A 61 18.51 -7.90 -9.46
CA ILE A 61 19.35 -7.38 -8.39
C ILE A 61 18.66 -7.68 -7.06
N LYS A 62 19.41 -8.24 -6.10
CA LYS A 62 18.93 -8.45 -4.73
C LYS A 62 18.78 -7.10 -4.03
N GLU A 63 17.72 -6.39 -4.35
CA GLU A 63 17.35 -5.12 -3.72
C GLU A 63 15.89 -5.17 -3.28
N VAL A 64 15.55 -4.50 -2.17
CA VAL A 64 14.17 -4.44 -1.65
C VAL A 64 13.83 -3.02 -1.19
N ALA A 65 12.55 -2.66 -1.23
CA ALA A 65 12.07 -1.42 -0.64
C ALA A 65 11.45 -1.69 0.74
N LEU A 66 11.99 -1.03 1.76
CA LEU A 66 11.33 -0.89 3.05
C LEU A 66 10.32 0.24 2.95
N THR A 67 9.05 -0.06 3.23
CA THR A 67 7.99 0.95 3.21
C THR A 67 7.20 0.93 4.52
N PHE A 68 6.91 2.12 5.04
CA PHE A 68 6.21 2.33 6.31
C PHE A 68 4.94 3.13 6.09
N ASP A 69 3.81 2.61 6.56
CA ASP A 69 2.50 3.28 6.52
C ASP A 69 2.13 3.84 7.89
N ASP A 70 1.19 4.79 7.88
CA ASP A 70 0.49 5.39 9.02
C ASP A 70 1.24 6.46 9.83
N GLY A 71 2.56 6.59 9.64
CA GLY A 71 3.36 7.64 10.26
C GLY A 71 3.07 9.07 9.75
N PRO A 72 3.75 10.08 10.31
CA PRO A 72 4.65 9.99 11.47
C PRO A 72 3.90 9.74 12.80
N THR A 73 4.57 9.10 13.76
CA THR A 73 4.09 8.86 15.14
C THR A 73 5.19 9.16 16.16
N GLU A 74 4.92 8.92 17.45
CA GLU A 74 5.94 8.92 18.50
C GLU A 74 7.02 7.85 18.32
N PHE A 75 6.76 6.77 17.55
CA PHE A 75 7.74 5.72 17.29
C PHE A 75 8.64 6.03 16.09
N THR A 76 8.15 6.77 15.10
CA THR A 76 8.87 7.09 13.86
C THR A 76 10.32 7.59 14.10
N PRO A 77 10.63 8.44 15.10
CA PRO A 77 12.01 8.82 15.38
C PRO A 77 12.96 7.63 15.61
N LYS A 78 12.52 6.59 16.35
CA LYS A 78 13.32 5.37 16.57
C LYS A 78 13.59 4.62 15.26
N PHE A 79 12.62 4.61 14.34
CA PHE A 79 12.78 4.00 13.01
C PHE A 79 13.80 4.78 12.17
N LEU A 80 13.74 6.11 12.21
CA LEU A 80 14.72 6.96 11.52
C LEU A 80 16.14 6.74 12.07
N ASP A 81 16.29 6.65 13.40
CA ASP A 81 17.57 6.38 14.06
C ASP A 81 18.20 5.07 13.54
N ILE A 82 17.48 3.95 13.59
CA ILE A 82 18.02 2.65 13.16
C ILE A 82 18.28 2.60 11.64
N LEU A 83 17.45 3.25 10.82
CA LEU A 83 17.68 3.35 9.38
C LEU A 83 18.95 4.14 9.09
N LYS A 84 19.18 5.24 9.80
CA LYS A 84 20.38 6.06 9.69
C LYS A 84 21.64 5.32 10.13
N GLU A 85 21.59 4.61 11.26
CA GLU A 85 22.69 3.77 11.76
C GLU A 85 23.13 2.72 10.74
N ASN A 86 22.18 2.17 9.98
CA ASN A 86 22.43 1.16 8.95
C ASN A 86 22.66 1.77 7.55
N ASN A 87 22.69 3.11 7.42
CA ASN A 87 22.79 3.83 6.16
C ASN A 87 21.74 3.40 5.10
N VAL A 88 20.52 3.11 5.56
CA VAL A 88 19.40 2.66 4.74
C VAL A 88 18.40 3.80 4.54
N LYS A 89 17.86 3.93 3.33
CA LYS A 89 16.72 4.80 3.03
C LYS A 89 15.47 3.96 2.79
N ALA A 90 14.33 4.45 3.28
CA ALA A 90 13.02 3.83 3.14
C ALA A 90 12.02 4.79 2.49
N THR A 91 10.81 4.29 2.23
CA THR A 91 9.68 5.10 1.76
C THR A 91 8.58 5.16 2.82
N PHE A 92 8.14 6.36 3.19
CA PHE A 92 7.10 6.58 4.19
C PHE A 92 5.80 7.04 3.52
N PHE A 93 4.71 6.33 3.72
CA PHE A 93 3.37 6.74 3.30
C PHE A 93 2.66 7.41 4.48
N CYS A 94 2.72 8.75 4.50
CA CYS A 94 2.31 9.52 5.67
C CYS A 94 0.83 9.92 5.59
N ILE A 95 0.16 9.88 6.75
CA ILE A 95 -1.22 10.37 6.92
C ILE A 95 -1.19 11.88 7.18
N GLY A 96 -2.03 12.65 6.48
CA GLY A 96 -2.08 14.11 6.62
C GLY A 96 -2.30 14.60 8.06
N LYS A 97 -3.26 14.02 8.80
CA LYS A 97 -3.48 14.32 10.22
C LYS A 97 -2.27 14.06 11.11
N GLN A 98 -1.47 13.05 10.77
CA GLN A 98 -0.27 12.74 11.53
C GLN A 98 0.86 13.73 11.24
N ILE A 99 0.95 14.22 10.01
CA ILE A 99 1.86 15.32 9.65
C ILE A 99 1.52 16.58 10.46
N GLU A 100 0.23 16.91 10.62
CA GLU A 100 -0.21 18.03 11.47
C GLU A 100 0.20 17.85 12.92
N LYS A 101 0.14 16.62 13.43
CA LYS A 101 0.47 16.28 14.82
C LYS A 101 1.98 16.21 15.09
N TYR A 102 2.78 15.74 14.14
CA TYR A 102 4.23 15.53 14.27
C TYR A 102 5.02 16.20 13.13
N PRO A 103 4.92 17.53 12.94
CA PRO A 103 5.54 18.22 11.81
C PRO A 103 7.08 18.19 11.86
N GLU A 104 7.69 18.18 13.04
CA GLU A 104 9.14 18.06 13.22
C GLU A 104 9.64 16.69 12.73
N THR A 105 8.95 15.61 13.13
CA THR A 105 9.26 14.26 12.67
C THR A 105 9.10 14.15 11.16
N PHE A 106 8.04 14.72 10.58
CA PHE A 106 7.87 14.76 9.13
C PHE A 106 9.03 15.46 8.42
N ARG A 107 9.44 16.64 8.90
CA ARG A 107 10.61 17.35 8.35
C ARG A 107 11.91 16.55 8.51
N ARG A 108 12.04 15.78 9.59
CA ARG A 108 13.17 14.87 9.79
C ARG A 108 13.20 13.76 8.73
N ILE A 109 12.05 13.15 8.40
CA ILE A 109 11.96 12.15 7.32
C ILE A 109 12.51 12.72 6.00
N ILE A 110 12.13 13.97 5.66
CA ILE A 110 12.62 14.67 4.46
C ILE A 110 14.13 14.95 4.56
N ALA A 111 14.58 15.54 5.67
CA ALA A 111 15.97 15.93 5.86
C ALA A 111 16.94 14.75 5.83
N GLU A 112 16.49 13.57 6.26
CA GLU A 112 17.25 12.33 6.20
C GLU A 112 17.19 11.64 4.82
N GLY A 113 16.52 12.24 3.82
CA GLY A 113 16.55 11.78 2.43
C GLY A 113 15.71 10.52 2.17
N HIS A 114 14.67 10.28 2.96
CA HIS A 114 13.69 9.24 2.69
C HIS A 114 12.68 9.70 1.64
N THR A 115 12.15 8.77 0.84
CA THR A 115 11.04 9.10 -0.06
C THR A 115 9.74 9.13 0.74
N ILE A 116 8.83 10.03 0.37
CA ILE A 116 7.52 10.17 1.01
C ILE A 116 6.40 10.04 -0.04
N GLY A 117 5.36 9.31 0.33
CA GLY A 117 4.12 9.20 -0.43
C GLY A 117 2.90 9.55 0.43
N ASN A 118 1.80 9.85 -0.24
CA ASN A 118 0.52 10.22 0.38
C ASN A 118 -0.26 8.97 0.85
N HIS A 119 -0.76 8.99 2.09
CA HIS A 119 -1.61 7.94 2.66
C HIS A 119 -2.99 8.45 3.10
N THR A 120 -3.57 9.36 2.32
CA THR A 120 -4.77 10.16 2.63
C THR A 120 -4.58 11.13 3.79
N TYR A 121 -5.53 12.04 3.96
CA TYR A 121 -5.52 12.96 5.09
C TYR A 121 -5.93 12.27 6.39
N SER A 122 -7.04 11.51 6.40
CA SER A 122 -7.66 11.03 7.64
C SER A 122 -7.44 9.56 7.94
N HIS A 123 -7.15 8.73 6.93
CA HIS A 123 -7.11 7.27 7.03
C HIS A 123 -8.35 6.67 7.72
N SER A 124 -9.54 7.19 7.38
CA SER A 124 -10.80 6.74 7.97
C SER A 124 -11.10 5.27 7.60
N SER A 125 -11.68 4.50 8.53
CA SER A 125 -12.20 3.16 8.25
C SER A 125 -13.25 3.13 7.14
N GLN A 126 -13.87 4.28 6.84
CA GLN A 126 -14.85 4.44 5.75
C GLN A 126 -14.20 4.69 4.38
N THR A 127 -12.87 4.74 4.27
CA THR A 127 -12.17 5.11 3.03
C THR A 127 -12.62 4.29 1.82
N GLY A 128 -12.83 2.97 2.00
CA GLY A 128 -13.32 2.08 0.95
C GLY A 128 -14.72 2.40 0.43
N PHE A 129 -15.51 3.20 1.14
CA PHE A 129 -16.88 3.57 0.80
C PHE A 129 -17.03 5.03 0.34
N LEU A 130 -15.93 5.78 0.28
CA LEU A 130 -15.98 7.18 -0.16
C LEU A 130 -16.34 7.28 -1.65
N SER A 131 -17.05 8.36 -1.99
CA SER A 131 -17.25 8.76 -3.37
C SER A 131 -15.91 9.19 -3.99
N THR A 132 -15.84 9.25 -5.32
CA THR A 132 -14.64 9.75 -6.02
C THR A 132 -14.26 11.15 -5.52
N SER A 133 -15.22 12.07 -5.41
CA SER A 133 -14.96 13.45 -4.97
C SER A 133 -14.39 13.54 -3.55
N LYS A 134 -14.97 12.80 -2.60
CA LYS A 134 -14.46 12.74 -1.22
C LYS A 134 -13.07 12.12 -1.15
N MET A 135 -12.78 11.17 -2.04
CA MET A 135 -11.44 10.57 -2.08
C MET A 135 -10.41 11.50 -2.68
N VAL A 136 -10.77 12.31 -3.69
CA VAL A 136 -9.92 13.40 -4.19
C VAL A 136 -9.61 14.38 -3.07
N GLU A 137 -10.61 14.84 -2.32
CA GLU A 137 -10.44 15.75 -1.18
C GLU A 137 -9.49 15.17 -0.12
N GLU A 138 -9.64 13.89 0.24
CA GLU A 138 -8.75 13.21 1.18
C GLU A 138 -7.29 13.14 0.68
N ILE A 139 -7.06 12.95 -0.61
CA ILE A 139 -5.71 12.94 -1.20
C ILE A 139 -5.13 14.36 -1.21
N GLU A 140 -5.87 15.33 -1.76
CA GLU A 140 -5.43 16.72 -1.91
C GLU A 140 -5.16 17.38 -0.55
N LYS A 141 -5.99 17.11 0.45
CA LYS A 141 -5.76 17.61 1.81
C LYS A 141 -4.53 16.97 2.45
N GLY A 142 -4.24 15.70 2.15
CA GLY A 142 -2.98 15.07 2.53
C GLY A 142 -1.77 15.77 1.89
N ASP A 143 -1.87 16.12 0.60
CA ASP A 143 -0.83 16.86 -0.12
C ASP A 143 -0.63 18.27 0.43
N GLU A 144 -1.71 18.95 0.81
CA GLU A 144 -1.67 20.27 1.45
C GLU A 144 -0.83 20.20 2.74
N MET A 145 -1.03 19.16 3.57
CA MET A 145 -0.27 19.00 4.81
C MET A 145 1.21 18.74 4.55
N MET A 146 1.54 17.94 3.53
CA MET A 146 2.94 17.72 3.11
C MET A 146 3.61 19.00 2.62
N LEU A 147 2.89 19.80 1.83
CA LEU A 147 3.37 21.08 1.33
C LEU A 147 3.58 22.07 2.48
N LYS A 148 2.62 22.17 3.40
CA LYS A 148 2.68 23.09 4.53
C LYS A 148 3.79 22.74 5.52
N ALA A 149 3.98 21.47 5.83
CA ALA A 149 4.93 21.03 6.85
C ALA A 149 6.38 20.95 6.35
N GLY A 150 6.58 20.62 5.07
CA GLY A 150 7.93 20.33 4.54
C GLY A 150 8.19 20.80 3.10
N ASN A 151 7.30 21.61 2.51
CA ASN A 151 7.37 22.04 1.12
C ASN A 151 7.54 20.86 0.13
N LEU A 152 6.97 19.71 0.47
CA LEU A 152 7.09 18.49 -0.31
C LEU A 152 5.89 18.34 -1.25
N LYS A 153 6.16 18.02 -2.51
CA LYS A 153 5.17 17.51 -3.46
C LYS A 153 5.57 16.10 -3.87
N THR A 154 4.61 15.18 -3.87
CA THR A 154 4.81 13.79 -4.27
C THR A 154 3.68 13.35 -5.19
N ASP A 155 3.98 12.51 -6.17
CA ASP A 155 2.97 11.81 -6.96
C ASP A 155 2.67 10.42 -6.39
N LEU A 156 3.43 9.95 -5.40
CA LEU A 156 3.24 8.64 -4.80
C LEU A 156 2.02 8.63 -3.87
N TYR A 157 1.22 7.57 -3.97
CA TYR A 157 0.05 7.35 -3.14
C TYR A 157 -0.09 5.87 -2.80
N ARG A 158 -0.41 5.55 -1.55
CA ARG A 158 -0.80 4.19 -1.16
C ARG A 158 -2.25 4.19 -0.68
N PRO A 159 -3.14 3.37 -1.27
CA PRO A 159 -4.51 3.25 -0.79
C PRO A 159 -4.56 2.70 0.64
N PRO A 160 -5.29 3.34 1.57
CA PRO A 160 -5.55 2.81 2.91
C PRO A 160 -6.03 1.36 2.87
N PHE A 161 -5.48 0.54 3.77
CA PHE A 161 -5.77 -0.90 3.89
C PHE A 161 -5.45 -1.74 2.64
N GLY A 162 -4.88 -1.15 1.58
CA GLY A 162 -4.70 -1.78 0.27
C GLY A 162 -5.99 -1.97 -0.52
N VAL A 163 -7.10 -1.37 -0.08
CA VAL A 163 -8.40 -1.50 -0.74
C VAL A 163 -8.43 -0.64 -1.99
N THR A 164 -8.87 -1.23 -3.10
CA THR A 164 -9.05 -0.53 -4.38
C THR A 164 -10.44 -0.76 -4.93
N ASN A 165 -11.03 0.26 -5.54
CA ASN A 165 -12.35 0.17 -6.17
C ASN A 165 -12.46 1.24 -7.28
N PRO A 166 -13.55 1.27 -8.07
CA PRO A 166 -13.70 2.25 -9.15
C PRO A 166 -13.65 3.71 -8.71
N ASN A 167 -14.12 4.05 -7.50
CA ASN A 167 -14.08 5.42 -6.99
C ASN A 167 -12.63 5.83 -6.67
N ILE A 168 -11.89 4.97 -5.97
CA ILE A 168 -10.47 5.18 -5.66
C ILE A 168 -9.65 5.27 -6.95
N ALA A 169 -9.91 4.39 -7.93
CA ALA A 169 -9.22 4.41 -9.21
C ALA A 169 -9.42 5.73 -9.98
N LYS A 170 -10.64 6.28 -9.96
CA LYS A 170 -10.93 7.60 -10.55
C LYS A 170 -10.25 8.72 -9.79
N ALA A 171 -10.25 8.68 -8.45
CA ALA A 171 -9.62 9.71 -7.62
C ALA A 171 -8.10 9.75 -7.83
N ILE A 172 -7.44 8.59 -7.88
CA ILE A 172 -6.00 8.46 -8.20
C ILE A 172 -5.70 9.08 -9.58
N LYS A 173 -6.55 8.80 -10.59
CA LYS A 173 -6.38 9.38 -11.92
C LYS A 173 -6.57 10.89 -11.93
N GLN A 174 -7.58 11.42 -11.22
CA GLN A 174 -7.88 12.86 -11.17
C GLN A 174 -6.79 13.65 -10.45
N THR A 175 -6.18 13.07 -9.41
CA THR A 175 -5.10 13.69 -8.62
C THR A 175 -3.71 13.46 -9.21
N GLY A 176 -3.61 12.75 -10.35
CA GLY A 176 -2.33 12.44 -11.01
C GLY A 176 -1.40 11.53 -10.20
N LYS A 177 -1.94 10.79 -9.22
CA LYS A 177 -1.14 9.95 -8.32
C LYS A 177 -0.74 8.62 -8.96
N LYS A 178 0.43 8.12 -8.55
CA LYS A 178 0.92 6.77 -8.80
C LYS A 178 0.61 5.90 -7.59
N SER A 179 -0.17 4.84 -7.81
CA SER A 179 -0.51 3.90 -6.74
C SER A 179 0.64 2.95 -6.45
N ILE A 180 1.06 2.87 -5.18
CA ILE A 180 2.10 1.97 -4.70
C ILE A 180 1.48 0.95 -3.75
N GLY A 181 1.62 -0.33 -4.08
CA GLY A 181 1.21 -1.45 -3.25
C GLY A 181 2.42 -2.16 -2.64
N TRP A 182 2.29 -3.47 -2.46
CA TRP A 182 3.32 -4.34 -1.91
C TRP A 182 3.14 -5.76 -2.44
N ASN A 183 4.22 -6.56 -2.40
CA ASN A 183 4.17 -8.00 -2.61
C ASN A 183 4.55 -8.78 -1.35
N VAL A 184 5.10 -8.11 -0.32
CA VAL A 184 5.40 -8.68 0.99
C VAL A 184 4.64 -7.89 2.05
N ARG A 185 3.65 -8.52 2.69
CA ARG A 185 2.84 -7.92 3.78
C ARG A 185 3.25 -8.49 5.13
N SER A 186 3.68 -7.63 6.05
CA SER A 186 4.08 -8.01 7.42
C SER A 186 2.92 -8.52 8.27
N LEU A 187 1.72 -7.90 8.14
CA LEU A 187 0.59 -8.03 9.07
C LEU A 187 0.98 -7.68 10.51
N ASP A 188 1.89 -6.74 10.69
CA ASP A 188 2.40 -6.25 11.98
C ASP A 188 1.35 -5.50 12.81
N THR A 189 0.37 -4.86 12.18
CA THR A 189 -0.75 -4.21 12.88
C THR A 189 -1.76 -5.16 13.50
N VAL A 190 -1.76 -6.46 13.12
CA VAL A 190 -2.73 -7.46 13.59
C VAL A 190 -2.08 -8.72 14.18
N THR A 191 -0.77 -8.89 14.02
CA THR A 191 -0.01 -10.02 14.56
C THR A 191 0.79 -9.54 15.75
N GLU A 192 0.65 -10.16 16.94
CA GLU A 192 1.47 -9.78 18.11
C GLU A 192 2.85 -10.45 18.16
N ASP A 193 2.97 -11.66 17.62
CA ASP A 193 4.24 -12.39 17.61
C ASP A 193 5.24 -11.80 16.59
N GLU A 194 6.26 -11.10 17.09
CA GLU A 194 7.39 -10.54 16.34
C GLU A 194 8.05 -11.58 15.42
N ASN A 195 8.30 -12.79 15.91
CA ASN A 195 8.94 -13.84 15.14
C ASN A 195 8.05 -14.31 13.98
N ARG A 196 6.72 -14.31 14.18
CA ARG A 196 5.77 -14.62 13.11
C ARG A 196 5.76 -13.53 12.04
N ILE A 197 5.83 -12.25 12.42
CA ILE A 197 5.95 -11.14 11.48
C ILE A 197 7.27 -11.28 10.69
N TYR A 198 8.39 -11.42 11.39
CA TYR A 198 9.72 -11.57 10.82
C TYR A 198 9.80 -12.72 9.81
N ARG A 199 9.33 -13.92 10.18
CA ARG A 199 9.30 -15.08 9.27
C ARG A 199 8.43 -14.85 8.04
N ARG A 200 7.29 -14.16 8.19
CA ARG A 200 6.40 -13.83 7.07
C ARG A 200 7.07 -12.91 6.08
N VAL A 201 7.72 -11.86 6.59
CA VAL A 201 8.45 -10.90 5.75
C VAL A 201 9.60 -11.61 5.03
N THR A 202 10.48 -12.29 5.77
CA THR A 202 11.70 -12.89 5.21
C THR A 202 11.43 -14.05 4.24
N LYS A 203 10.47 -14.93 4.52
CA LYS A 203 10.11 -16.04 3.63
C LYS A 203 9.56 -15.58 2.26
N GLY A 204 8.95 -14.40 2.22
CA GLY A 204 8.35 -13.85 1.00
C GLY A 204 9.29 -13.02 0.13
N LEU A 205 10.54 -12.78 0.58
CA LEU A 205 11.45 -11.86 -0.11
C LEU A 205 11.92 -12.40 -1.45
N LYS A 206 11.90 -11.51 -2.44
CA LYS A 206 12.43 -11.72 -3.78
C LYS A 206 13.15 -10.43 -4.21
N PRO A 207 14.10 -10.51 -5.17
CA PRO A 207 14.60 -9.34 -5.88
C PRO A 207 13.49 -8.37 -6.27
N GLY A 208 13.62 -7.11 -5.86
CA GLY A 208 12.68 -6.03 -6.13
C GLY A 208 11.43 -6.00 -5.23
N SER A 209 11.34 -6.82 -4.17
CA SER A 209 10.18 -6.80 -3.28
C SER A 209 9.96 -5.43 -2.64
N ILE A 210 8.68 -5.04 -2.53
CA ILE A 210 8.22 -3.91 -1.73
C ILE A 210 7.58 -4.47 -0.46
N ILE A 211 8.15 -4.14 0.69
CA ILE A 211 7.76 -4.65 1.99
C ILE A 211 6.89 -3.61 2.69
N LEU A 212 5.66 -3.99 3.04
CA LEU A 212 4.77 -3.17 3.87
C LEU A 212 5.02 -3.45 5.35
N LEU A 213 5.36 -2.39 6.10
CA LEU A 213 5.49 -2.31 7.57
C LEU A 213 4.76 -1.04 8.05
N HIS A 214 4.62 -0.87 9.37
CA HIS A 214 4.07 0.35 9.97
C HIS A 214 5.00 0.87 11.07
N ASP A 215 5.35 2.15 11.03
CA ASP A 215 6.23 2.82 12.01
C ASP A 215 5.43 3.31 13.23
N THR A 216 4.54 2.46 13.74
CA THR A 216 3.52 2.80 14.75
C THR A 216 3.65 2.00 16.05
N SER A 217 4.61 1.08 16.15
CA SER A 217 4.77 0.24 17.34
C SER A 217 6.21 -0.21 17.58
N GLU A 218 6.53 -0.48 18.85
CA GLU A 218 7.81 -1.06 19.28
C GLU A 218 8.05 -2.47 18.73
N LYS A 219 6.99 -3.27 18.63
CA LYS A 219 6.99 -4.59 17.98
C LYS A 219 7.52 -4.52 16.55
N THR A 220 7.01 -3.60 15.73
CA THR A 220 7.48 -3.45 14.35
C THR A 220 8.93 -2.95 14.33
N TYR A 221 9.35 -2.13 15.29
CA TYR A 221 10.73 -1.69 15.41
C TYR A 221 11.69 -2.88 15.63
N HIS A 222 11.39 -3.81 16.54
CA HIS A 222 12.20 -5.02 16.73
C HIS A 222 12.24 -5.91 15.48
N VAL A 223 11.12 -6.01 14.76
CA VAL A 223 11.07 -6.72 13.47
C VAL A 223 11.98 -6.05 12.45
N LEU A 224 12.00 -4.71 12.39
CA LEU A 224 12.88 -3.96 11.50
C LEU A 224 14.36 -4.21 11.83
N VAL A 225 14.75 -4.17 13.10
CA VAL A 225 16.13 -4.46 13.53
C VAL A 225 16.57 -5.84 13.02
N ASN A 226 15.76 -6.87 13.28
CA ASN A 226 16.06 -8.24 12.82
C ASN A 226 16.05 -8.37 11.29
N LEU A 227 15.18 -7.62 10.62
CA LEU A 227 15.10 -7.59 9.15
C LEU A 227 16.36 -6.96 8.54
N LEU A 228 16.88 -5.87 9.10
CA LEU A 228 18.10 -5.22 8.60
C LEU A 228 19.30 -6.17 8.69
N VAL A 229 19.47 -6.86 9.82
CA VAL A 229 20.50 -7.90 9.99
C VAL A 229 20.35 -9.03 8.96
N PHE A 230 19.11 -9.46 8.71
CA PHE A 230 18.83 -10.46 7.67
C PHE A 230 19.20 -9.97 6.27
N LEU A 231 18.82 -8.74 5.91
CA LEU A 231 19.09 -8.17 4.59
C LEU A 231 20.59 -8.07 4.35
N GLU A 232 21.36 -7.60 5.34
CA GLU A 232 22.81 -7.55 5.27
C GLU A 232 23.42 -8.95 5.06
N ARG A 233 23.03 -9.93 5.89
CA ARG A 233 23.52 -11.32 5.80
C ARG A 233 23.23 -11.95 4.43
N GLU A 234 22.03 -11.74 3.90
CA GLU A 234 21.59 -12.30 2.61
C GLU A 234 22.04 -11.46 1.40
N LYS A 235 22.78 -10.38 1.64
CA LYS A 235 23.32 -9.43 0.67
C LYS A 235 22.23 -8.76 -0.18
N TYR A 236 21.16 -8.33 0.47
CA TYR A 236 20.16 -7.45 -0.13
C TYR A 236 20.57 -5.98 0.08
N SER A 237 20.58 -5.20 -0.99
CA SER A 237 20.56 -3.74 -0.89
C SER A 237 19.14 -3.22 -0.70
N THR A 238 19.01 -1.94 -0.40
CA THR A 238 17.71 -1.26 -0.28
C THR A 238 17.52 -0.18 -1.33
N PHE A 239 16.29 0.03 -1.78
CA PHE A 239 15.92 1.15 -2.63
C PHE A 239 14.68 1.86 -2.10
N THR A 240 14.50 3.13 -2.47
CA THR A 240 13.25 3.87 -2.24
C THR A 240 12.38 3.88 -3.49
N ILE A 241 11.07 4.01 -3.31
CA ILE A 241 10.12 4.14 -4.42
C ILE A 241 10.27 5.52 -5.07
N GLU A 242 10.16 5.59 -6.41
CA GLU A 242 10.23 6.81 -7.25
C GLU A 242 9.11 6.77 -8.32
#